data_AF-A0A7Y5W8B3-F1
#
_entry.id   AF-A0A7Y5W8B3-F1
#
_cell.length_a   1.000
_cell.length_b   1.000
_cell.length_c   1.000
_cell.angle_alpha   90.00
_cell.angle_beta   90.00
_cell.angle_gamma   90.00
#
_symmetry.space_group_name_H-M   'P 1'
#
loop_
_entity.id
_entity.type
_entity.pdbx_description
1 polymer ?
#
loop_
_entity_poly.entity_id
_entity_poly.type
_entity_poly.pdbx_seq_one_letter_code
_entity_poly.pdbx_strand_id
1 'polypeptide(L)'
;MRTLHAILFTILLAAHAAAQDPHAMAPPAPTTPRVASNINTGLIGIRVRTARPGDVIRVPAGIYREHIRIETPLSLVAEPGAIIDGDGSGDIIEIAAPDVTVSGFVIRNTGIDLDKENAGVRAIAPRALIENNTLEDILFGIDLRDAHDSIVRGNRIGGKDLDIARRGDGVRLWRSDRALIENNHIHDGRDAVLWYSQGITVRGNTAIRCRYGFHLMYSDDVTLEDNEVAHNSVGIYIMYSRGITIRQNRMIRNRGPSGYGLGLKEADRFTIENNLMVANRAGVYLDGSPFSTQVPGVFTRNTIAFNDVGLTFLPAVRGNRFTLNNFIDNVEQVSILGRGSLKGNEFWHEETGNYWSDYLGYDQNQDGVGDFVHESYTLFESLVDRHPKLRILLFSPVEQAIEFVGRAVPAVRPEPKFIDEVPLMRPIAIESGRPAQQADRVGMTLTALAMVGGGLGLALLSRPVERRRRTSATGGDA
;
A
#
# COMPACT_ATOMS: atom_id res chain seq x y z
N MET A 1 25.29 26.59 -14.99
CA MET A 1 25.33 25.12 -14.77
C MET A 1 26.56 24.67 -13.94
N ARG A 2 26.95 25.39 -12.87
CA ARG A 2 28.07 24.96 -11.99
C ARG A 2 27.79 25.08 -10.47
N THR A 3 26.56 25.40 -10.08
CA THR A 3 26.20 25.61 -8.66
C THR A 3 25.18 24.60 -8.11
N LEU A 4 24.67 23.68 -8.93
CA LEU A 4 23.77 22.59 -8.46
C LEU A 4 24.50 21.29 -8.07
N HIS A 5 25.78 21.14 -8.43
CA HIS A 5 26.56 19.92 -8.12
C HIS A 5 27.22 19.94 -6.73
N ALA A 6 27.24 21.10 -6.05
CA ALA A 6 27.88 21.23 -4.73
C ALA A 6 26.95 20.90 -3.55
N ILE A 7 25.62 20.90 -3.76
CA ILE A 7 24.66 20.61 -2.68
C ILE A 7 24.37 19.10 -2.58
N LEU A 8 24.55 18.34 -3.68
CA LEU A 8 24.41 16.88 -3.67
C LEU A 8 25.61 16.16 -3.01
N PHE A 9 26.78 16.80 -2.94
CA PHE A 9 28.00 16.16 -2.41
C PHE A 9 28.08 16.23 -0.87
N THR A 10 27.45 17.22 -0.25
CA THR A 10 27.45 17.38 1.23
C THR A 10 26.47 16.41 1.91
N ILE A 11 25.45 15.93 1.20
CA ILE A 11 24.54 14.88 1.71
C ILE A 11 25.20 13.49 1.62
N LEU A 12 26.15 13.30 0.70
CA LEU A 12 26.85 12.02 0.52
C LEU A 12 27.91 11.73 1.60
N LEU A 13 28.49 12.77 2.25
CA LEU A 13 29.47 12.58 3.32
C LEU A 13 28.87 12.30 4.71
N ALA A 14 27.60 12.62 4.93
CA ALA A 14 26.90 12.21 6.17
C ALA A 14 26.55 10.71 6.16
N ALA A 15 26.43 10.09 4.98
CA ALA A 15 26.08 8.69 4.84
C ALA A 15 27.24 7.71 5.16
N HIS A 16 28.50 8.18 5.21
CA HIS A 16 29.64 7.33 5.55
C HIS A 16 29.96 7.31 7.06
N ALA A 17 29.31 8.17 7.86
CA ALA A 17 29.37 8.14 9.33
C ALA A 17 28.14 7.45 9.97
N ALA A 18 27.11 7.13 9.17
CA ALA A 18 25.83 6.56 9.62
C ALA A 18 25.84 5.02 9.77
N ALA A 19 27.00 4.42 10.04
CA ALA A 19 27.11 3.00 10.39
C ALA A 19 26.81 2.72 11.88
N GLN A 20 26.34 3.73 12.61
CA GLN A 20 25.94 3.65 14.02
C GLN A 20 24.43 3.85 14.11
N ASP A 21 23.74 2.74 14.40
CA ASP A 21 22.33 2.61 14.79
C ASP A 21 21.38 3.78 14.39
N PRO A 22 20.59 3.65 13.30
CA PRO A 22 19.65 4.70 12.87
C PRO A 22 18.59 5.04 13.93
N HIS A 23 18.38 4.19 14.94
CA HIS A 23 17.51 4.50 16.09
C HIS A 23 18.11 5.54 17.03
N ALA A 24 19.43 5.69 17.06
CA ALA A 24 20.12 6.71 17.88
C ALA A 24 20.01 8.13 17.30
N MET A 25 19.55 8.28 16.06
CA MET A 25 19.47 9.55 15.33
C MET A 25 18.03 10.02 15.04
N ALA A 26 17.01 9.41 15.62
CA ALA A 26 15.64 9.92 15.51
C ALA A 26 15.61 11.38 15.99
N PRO A 27 15.14 12.35 15.17
CA PRO A 27 15.02 13.73 15.63
C PRO A 27 14.13 13.77 16.89
N PRO A 28 14.40 14.68 17.84
CA PRO A 28 13.52 14.82 18.99
C PRO A 28 12.09 15.04 18.49
N ALA A 29 11.13 14.37 19.12
CA ALA A 29 9.72 14.66 18.86
C ALA A 29 9.53 16.18 18.95
N PRO A 30 8.76 16.82 18.06
CA PRO A 30 8.53 18.25 18.15
C PRO A 30 7.94 18.57 19.53
N THR A 31 8.77 19.11 20.43
CA THR A 31 8.36 19.53 21.76
C THR A 31 7.82 20.94 21.64
N THR A 32 6.54 21.07 21.31
CA THR A 32 5.85 22.33 21.53
C THR A 32 5.61 22.46 23.03
N PRO A 33 6.21 23.47 23.72
CA PRO A 33 5.91 23.71 25.12
C PRO A 33 4.42 24.06 25.23
N ARG A 34 3.68 23.23 25.97
CA ARG A 34 2.23 23.37 26.06
C ARG A 34 1.89 24.43 27.10
N VAL A 35 1.37 25.56 26.63
CA VAL A 35 0.59 26.47 27.46
C VAL A 35 -0.54 25.64 28.05
N ALA A 36 -0.71 25.64 29.36
CA ALA A 36 -1.86 25.05 30.03
C ALA A 36 -3.12 25.76 29.49
N SER A 37 -3.67 25.24 28.40
CA SER A 37 -4.93 25.70 27.87
C SER A 37 -5.96 25.33 28.92
N ASN A 38 -6.86 26.27 29.23
CA ASN A 38 -8.07 25.99 29.99
C ASN A 38 -8.81 24.86 29.26
N ILE A 39 -8.53 23.62 29.63
CA ILE A 39 -9.24 22.44 29.15
C ILE A 39 -10.68 22.69 29.56
N ASN A 40 -11.57 22.89 28.60
CA ASN A 40 -12.99 22.96 28.87
C ASN A 40 -13.39 21.61 29.48
N THR A 41 -13.39 21.55 30.82
CA THR A 41 -13.47 20.30 31.57
C THR A 41 -14.94 20.06 31.87
N GLY A 42 -15.55 19.20 31.07
CA GLY A 42 -16.93 18.77 31.26
C GLY A 42 -17.06 17.69 32.32
N LEU A 43 -18.21 17.01 32.28
CA LEU A 43 -18.58 15.99 33.27
C LEU A 43 -17.61 14.81 33.27
N ILE A 44 -17.15 14.37 32.09
CA ILE A 44 -16.21 13.24 31.99
C ILE A 44 -14.86 13.64 32.58
N GLY A 45 -14.34 14.81 32.22
CA GLY A 45 -13.05 15.31 32.70
C GLY A 45 -13.02 15.56 34.21
N ILE A 46 -14.15 15.88 34.86
CA ILE A 46 -14.24 15.91 36.33
C ILE A 46 -14.10 14.50 36.90
N ARG A 47 -14.86 13.52 36.39
CA ARG A 47 -14.82 12.13 36.88
C ARG A 47 -13.44 11.50 36.72
N VAL A 48 -12.79 11.77 35.59
CA VAL A 48 -11.41 11.33 35.29
C VAL A 48 -10.42 11.88 36.30
N ARG A 49 -10.50 13.17 36.65
CA ARG A 49 -9.58 13.81 37.62
C ARG A 49 -9.75 13.31 39.05
N THR A 50 -10.93 12.84 39.42
CA THR A 50 -11.24 12.34 40.77
C THR A 50 -11.16 10.82 40.89
N ALA A 51 -10.87 10.11 39.80
CA ALA A 51 -10.78 8.67 39.78
C ALA A 51 -9.52 8.16 40.50
N ARG A 52 -9.61 6.96 41.04
CA ARG A 52 -8.48 6.23 41.61
C ARG A 52 -7.89 5.28 40.54
N PRO A 53 -6.60 4.92 40.67
CA PRO A 53 -6.00 3.93 39.79
C PRO A 53 -6.83 2.64 39.73
N GLY A 54 -7.15 2.19 38.51
CA GLY A 54 -7.96 1.00 38.24
C GLY A 54 -9.48 1.23 38.19
N ASP A 55 -9.97 2.45 38.45
CA ASP A 55 -11.40 2.75 38.35
C ASP A 55 -11.93 2.56 36.92
N VAL A 56 -13.20 2.18 36.80
CA VAL A 56 -13.92 2.10 35.52
C VAL A 56 -14.97 3.21 35.48
N ILE A 57 -14.76 4.18 34.60
CA ILE A 57 -15.69 5.29 34.35
C ILE A 57 -16.57 4.90 33.17
N ARG A 58 -17.81 4.48 33.48
CA ARG A 58 -18.87 4.30 32.47
C ARG A 58 -19.53 5.64 32.15
N VAL A 59 -19.57 5.99 30.87
CA VAL A 59 -20.16 7.24 30.36
C VAL A 59 -21.48 6.92 29.67
N PRO A 60 -22.62 7.41 30.19
CA PRO A 60 -23.92 7.14 29.58
C PRO A 60 -24.08 7.83 28.23
N ALA A 61 -25.12 7.46 27.49
CA ALA A 61 -25.45 8.09 26.22
C ALA A 61 -25.61 9.62 26.37
N GLY A 62 -25.03 10.38 25.45
CA GLY A 62 -25.02 11.83 25.52
C GLY A 62 -23.93 12.46 24.65
N ILE A 63 -24.04 13.78 24.44
CA ILE A 63 -23.02 14.57 23.73
C ILE A 63 -22.24 15.38 24.75
N TYR A 64 -20.94 15.12 24.84
CA TYR A 64 -20.01 15.74 25.76
C TYR A 64 -19.04 16.63 24.98
N ARG A 65 -19.25 17.95 25.05
CA ARG A 65 -18.33 18.94 24.47
C ARG A 65 -17.23 19.27 25.45
N GLU A 66 -16.17 18.48 25.44
CA GLU A 66 -15.06 18.63 26.36
C GLU A 66 -13.77 18.01 25.80
N HIS A 67 -12.65 18.43 26.38
CA HIS A 67 -11.33 17.84 26.13
C HIS A 67 -10.92 17.10 27.40
N ILE A 68 -10.41 15.88 27.25
CA ILE A 68 -10.14 14.97 28.37
C ILE A 68 -8.65 14.65 28.40
N ARG A 69 -8.02 14.87 29.54
CA ARG A 69 -6.66 14.41 29.82
C ARG A 69 -6.71 13.38 30.95
N ILE A 70 -6.22 12.18 30.68
CA ILE A 70 -6.24 11.05 31.61
C ILE A 70 -4.83 10.88 32.19
N GLU A 71 -4.67 11.30 33.46
CA GLU A 71 -3.38 11.25 34.18
C GLU A 71 -3.35 10.16 35.26
N THR A 72 -4.39 9.34 35.35
CA THR A 72 -4.50 8.21 36.28
C THR A 72 -4.81 6.94 35.49
N PRO A 73 -4.16 5.79 35.77
CA PRO A 73 -4.49 4.52 35.14
C PRO A 73 -5.96 4.16 35.39
N LEU A 74 -6.79 4.08 34.35
CA LEU A 74 -8.23 3.82 34.48
C LEU A 74 -8.84 3.33 33.17
N SER A 75 -10.08 2.83 33.24
CA SER A 75 -10.86 2.51 32.05
C SER A 75 -11.97 3.54 31.83
N LEU A 76 -11.93 4.25 30.71
CA LEU A 76 -12.99 5.12 30.22
C LEU A 76 -13.81 4.35 29.18
N VAL A 77 -15.07 4.05 29.50
CA VAL A 77 -15.91 3.15 28.70
C VAL A 77 -17.24 3.82 28.37
N ALA A 78 -17.58 3.87 27.10
CA ALA A 78 -18.86 4.36 26.61
C ALA A 78 -19.98 3.34 26.81
N GLU A 79 -21.14 3.81 27.23
CA GLU A 79 -22.40 3.15 26.92
C GLU A 79 -22.85 3.54 25.49
N PRO A 80 -23.66 2.70 24.82
CA PRO A 80 -24.10 2.98 23.44
C PRO A 80 -24.70 4.37 23.29
N GLY A 81 -24.11 5.19 22.40
CA GLY A 81 -24.56 6.57 22.15
C GLY A 81 -23.81 7.65 22.92
N ALA A 82 -22.72 7.34 23.65
CA ALA A 82 -21.83 8.35 24.23
C ALA A 82 -20.91 8.95 23.16
N ILE A 83 -20.95 10.28 23.02
CA ILE A 83 -20.21 11.06 22.03
C ILE A 83 -19.33 12.08 22.73
N ILE A 84 -18.03 12.10 22.44
CA ILE A 84 -17.10 13.15 22.85
C ILE A 84 -16.81 14.04 21.64
N ASP A 85 -17.15 15.31 21.74
CA ASP A 85 -17.14 16.28 20.65
C ASP A 85 -16.09 17.37 20.94
N GLY A 86 -15.09 17.49 20.06
CA GLY A 86 -13.98 18.43 20.19
C GLY A 86 -14.32 19.89 19.84
N ASP A 87 -15.56 20.17 19.44
CA ASP A 87 -16.04 21.51 19.08
C ASP A 87 -15.18 22.21 18.02
N GLY A 88 -14.56 21.43 17.12
CA GLY A 88 -13.71 21.95 16.05
C GLY A 88 -12.36 22.46 16.53
N SER A 89 -11.87 22.05 17.69
CA SER A 89 -10.62 22.53 18.27
C SER A 89 -9.78 21.43 18.91
N GLY A 90 -8.47 21.62 18.98
CA GLY A 90 -7.56 20.84 19.83
C GLY A 90 -7.56 19.32 19.63
N ASP A 91 -6.91 18.64 20.57
CA ASP A 91 -7.01 17.20 20.75
C ASP A 91 -8.22 16.86 21.63
N ILE A 92 -8.89 15.74 21.41
CA ILE A 92 -10.11 15.40 22.18
C ILE A 92 -9.78 14.61 23.44
N ILE A 93 -9.09 13.46 23.29
CA ILE A 93 -8.65 12.64 24.41
C ILE A 93 -7.13 12.54 24.41
N GLU A 94 -6.53 12.80 25.55
CA GLU A 94 -5.10 12.63 25.76
C GLU A 94 -4.83 11.68 26.92
N ILE A 95 -4.15 10.57 26.63
CA ILE A 95 -3.77 9.54 27.58
C ILE A 95 -2.34 9.83 28.04
N ALA A 96 -2.19 10.26 29.29
CA ALA A 96 -0.91 10.64 29.90
C ALA A 96 -0.48 9.71 31.04
N ALA A 97 -1.29 8.72 31.39
CA ALA A 97 -0.96 7.65 32.32
C ALA A 97 -0.91 6.29 31.61
N PRO A 98 -0.11 5.35 32.12
CA PRO A 98 -0.08 4.01 31.57
C PRO A 98 -1.36 3.24 31.91
N ASP A 99 -1.56 2.11 31.23
CA ASP A 99 -2.63 1.15 31.53
C ASP A 99 -4.04 1.78 31.47
N VAL A 100 -4.22 2.71 30.54
CA VAL A 100 -5.49 3.40 30.29
C VAL A 100 -6.25 2.71 29.16
N THR A 101 -7.54 2.47 29.38
CA THR A 101 -8.45 1.98 28.35
C THR A 101 -9.40 3.09 27.91
N VAL A 102 -9.59 3.27 26.60
CA VAL A 102 -10.62 4.13 26.00
C VAL A 102 -11.43 3.27 25.03
N SER A 103 -12.72 3.06 25.33
CA SER A 103 -13.53 2.12 24.56
C SER A 103 -14.97 2.55 24.28
N GLY A 104 -15.43 2.27 23.06
CA GLY A 104 -16.84 2.33 22.65
C GLY A 104 -17.37 3.72 22.27
N PHE A 105 -16.52 4.75 22.30
CA PHE A 105 -16.96 6.13 22.08
C PHE A 105 -17.17 6.44 20.60
N VAL A 106 -18.10 7.35 20.31
CA VAL A 106 -17.97 8.21 19.13
C VAL A 106 -17.12 9.42 19.52
N ILE A 107 -16.05 9.67 18.79
CA ILE A 107 -15.12 10.78 19.02
C ILE A 107 -15.11 11.61 17.74
N ARG A 108 -15.42 12.91 17.82
CA ARG A 108 -15.58 13.70 16.59
C ARG A 108 -15.20 15.17 16.70
N ASN A 109 -15.05 15.80 15.53
CA ASN A 109 -14.87 17.24 15.36
C ASN A 109 -13.58 17.77 16.00
N THR A 110 -12.41 17.22 15.65
CA THR A 110 -11.13 17.83 16.05
C THR A 110 -10.93 19.19 15.35
N GLY A 111 -9.91 19.94 15.79
CA GLY A 111 -9.40 21.07 15.02
C GLY A 111 -8.79 20.69 13.67
N ILE A 112 -8.50 21.70 12.85
CA ILE A 112 -7.91 21.59 11.50
C ILE A 112 -6.43 22.02 11.43
N ASP A 113 -5.82 22.29 12.58
CA ASP A 113 -4.45 22.80 12.67
C ASP A 113 -3.44 21.66 12.48
N LEU A 114 -2.80 21.64 11.31
CA LEU A 114 -1.79 20.63 10.96
C LEU A 114 -0.50 20.77 11.76
N ASP A 115 -0.16 21.98 12.22
CA ASP A 115 1.07 22.22 12.99
C ASP A 115 0.91 21.74 14.43
N LYS A 116 -0.30 21.85 14.99
CA LYS A 116 -0.65 21.30 16.31
C LYS A 116 -1.02 19.82 16.26
N GLU A 117 -1.20 19.28 15.06
CA GLU A 117 -1.50 17.86 14.83
C GLU A 117 -2.72 17.40 15.62
N ASN A 118 -3.83 18.14 15.52
CA ASN A 118 -5.02 17.92 16.36
C ASN A 118 -5.58 16.49 16.24
N ALA A 119 -5.54 15.76 17.36
CA ALA A 119 -5.81 14.33 17.42
C ALA A 119 -7.15 13.97 18.09
N GLY A 120 -7.82 12.93 17.59
CA GLY A 120 -8.98 12.35 18.26
C GLY A 120 -8.58 11.69 19.59
N VAL A 121 -7.57 10.82 19.53
CA VAL A 121 -6.95 10.23 20.73
C VAL A 121 -5.43 10.30 20.60
N ARG A 122 -4.77 10.98 21.54
CA ARG A 122 -3.31 11.00 21.65
C ARG A 122 -2.88 10.21 22.90
N ALA A 123 -2.00 9.23 22.75
CA ALA A 123 -1.37 8.56 23.87
C ALA A 123 0.10 8.96 23.97
N ILE A 124 0.50 9.42 25.16
CA ILE A 124 1.88 9.81 25.50
C ILE A 124 2.43 8.98 26.67
N ALA A 125 1.83 7.82 26.90
CA ALA A 125 2.17 6.87 27.96
C ALA A 125 1.95 5.43 27.46
N PRO A 126 2.69 4.45 28.00
CA PRO A 126 2.68 3.08 27.48
C PRO A 126 1.43 2.30 27.88
N ARG A 127 1.18 1.18 27.18
CA ARG A 127 0.10 0.22 27.48
C ARG A 127 -1.29 0.84 27.42
N ALA A 128 -1.51 1.75 26.48
CA ALA A 128 -2.85 2.25 26.19
C ALA A 128 -3.65 1.18 25.42
N LEU A 129 -4.91 0.97 25.79
CA LEU A 129 -5.86 0.17 25.02
C LEU A 129 -6.93 1.10 24.44
N ILE A 130 -6.89 1.30 23.13
CA ILE A 130 -7.85 2.15 22.40
C ILE A 130 -8.66 1.23 21.50
N GLU A 131 -9.89 0.91 21.90
CA GLU A 131 -10.65 -0.13 21.21
C GLU A 131 -12.14 0.15 20.97
N ASN A 132 -12.64 -0.33 19.83
CA ASN A 132 -14.05 -0.26 19.46
C ASN A 132 -14.62 1.16 19.43
N ASN A 133 -13.79 2.17 19.15
CA ASN A 133 -14.22 3.56 19.01
C ASN A 133 -14.55 3.88 17.55
N THR A 134 -15.43 4.85 17.35
CA THR A 134 -15.74 5.45 16.04
C THR A 134 -15.26 6.89 16.03
N LEU A 135 -14.27 7.18 15.21
CA LEU A 135 -13.63 8.48 15.04
C LEU A 135 -14.15 9.13 13.75
N GLU A 136 -14.84 10.26 13.86
CA GLU A 136 -15.49 10.94 12.73
C GLU A 136 -15.05 12.41 12.61
N ASP A 137 -14.89 12.90 11.39
CA ASP A 137 -14.43 14.27 11.14
C ASP A 137 -13.14 14.60 11.92
N ILE A 138 -12.13 13.73 11.78
CA ILE A 138 -10.88 13.84 12.52
C ILE A 138 -9.72 14.27 11.61
N LEU A 139 -8.88 15.19 12.09
CA LEU A 139 -7.63 15.55 11.41
C LEU A 139 -6.58 14.45 11.61
N PHE A 140 -6.15 14.20 12.85
CA PHE A 140 -5.31 13.04 13.22
C PHE A 140 -6.11 12.05 14.07
N GLY A 141 -6.21 10.79 13.67
CA GLY A 141 -7.08 9.83 14.36
C GLY A 141 -6.54 9.42 15.73
N ILE A 142 -5.76 8.35 15.74
CA ILE A 142 -5.10 7.82 16.93
C ILE A 142 -3.59 8.04 16.81
N ASP A 143 -3.01 8.79 17.73
CA ASP A 143 -1.60 9.18 17.74
C ASP A 143 -0.89 8.63 18.97
N LEU A 144 -0.02 7.64 18.78
CA LEU A 144 0.81 7.00 19.80
C LEU A 144 2.22 7.63 19.77
N ARG A 145 2.61 8.34 20.84
CA ARG A 145 3.95 8.94 20.98
C ARG A 145 4.62 8.42 22.23
N ASP A 146 5.72 7.71 22.08
CA ASP A 146 6.40 7.09 23.22
C ASP A 146 5.46 6.18 24.04
N ALA A 147 4.46 5.60 23.37
CA ALA A 147 3.37 4.83 23.95
C ALA A 147 3.56 3.33 23.67
N HIS A 148 4.68 2.79 24.15
CA HIS A 148 5.06 1.39 23.96
C HIS A 148 3.97 0.40 24.42
N ASP A 149 3.95 -0.78 23.82
CA ASP A 149 3.06 -1.90 24.21
C ASP A 149 1.56 -1.54 24.15
N SER A 150 1.19 -0.51 23.38
CA SER A 150 -0.19 -0.07 23.22
C SER A 150 -0.93 -0.88 22.16
N ILE A 151 -2.24 -1.02 22.34
CA ILE A 151 -3.13 -1.77 21.46
C ILE A 151 -4.18 -0.83 20.88
N VAL A 152 -4.25 -0.79 19.56
CA VAL A 152 -5.29 -0.08 18.81
C VAL A 152 -6.12 -1.13 18.07
N ARG A 153 -7.34 -1.39 18.56
CA ARG A 153 -8.15 -2.53 18.11
C ARG A 153 -9.57 -2.15 17.70
N GLY A 154 -10.04 -2.63 16.56
CA GLY A 154 -11.48 -2.60 16.25
C GLY A 154 -12.06 -1.19 16.08
N ASN A 155 -11.23 -0.18 15.85
CA ASN A 155 -11.69 1.21 15.69
C ASN A 155 -12.08 1.48 14.24
N ARG A 156 -13.08 2.36 14.04
CA ARG A 156 -13.38 2.98 12.75
C ARG A 156 -12.85 4.40 12.77
N ILE A 157 -11.98 4.76 11.83
CA ILE A 157 -11.25 6.04 11.85
C ILE A 157 -11.45 6.73 10.49
N GLY A 158 -12.29 7.77 10.50
CA GLY A 158 -12.62 8.58 9.33
C GLY A 158 -11.99 9.97 9.40
N GLY A 159 -11.28 10.34 8.35
CA GLY A 159 -10.69 11.68 8.20
C GLY A 159 -11.71 12.78 7.87
N LYS A 160 -11.32 14.05 8.06
CA LYS A 160 -12.08 15.21 7.59
C LYS A 160 -12.20 15.24 6.06
N ASP A 161 -13.30 15.81 5.55
CA ASP A 161 -13.48 16.06 4.12
C ASP A 161 -12.62 17.25 3.66
N LEU A 162 -11.34 16.98 3.45
CA LEU A 162 -10.32 17.91 2.99
C LEU A 162 -9.57 17.32 1.79
N ASP A 163 -8.88 18.18 1.04
CA ASP A 163 -7.89 17.72 0.06
C ASP A 163 -6.84 16.83 0.73
N ILE A 164 -6.33 15.83 0.00
CA ILE A 164 -5.42 14.81 0.55
C ILE A 164 -4.17 15.39 1.24
N ALA A 165 -3.66 16.53 0.76
CA ALA A 165 -2.50 17.21 1.33
C ALA A 165 -2.80 17.89 2.69
N ARG A 166 -4.08 18.17 2.95
CA ARG A 166 -4.57 18.87 4.16
C ARG A 166 -5.15 17.92 5.21
N ARG A 167 -5.35 16.65 4.86
CA ARG A 167 -5.73 15.60 5.82
C ARG A 167 -4.57 15.29 6.76
N GLY A 168 -4.89 14.91 8.00
CA GLY A 168 -3.92 14.30 8.90
C GLY A 168 -3.97 12.78 8.82
N ASP A 169 -3.20 12.13 9.69
CA ASP A 169 -2.98 10.68 9.63
C ASP A 169 -4.03 9.94 10.47
N GLY A 170 -4.56 8.83 9.97
CA GLY A 170 -5.60 8.06 10.66
C GLY A 170 -5.06 7.34 11.90
N VAL A 171 -3.93 6.65 11.76
CA VAL A 171 -3.19 6.09 12.90
C VAL A 171 -1.74 6.53 12.75
N ARG A 172 -1.11 6.96 13.84
CA ARG A 172 0.29 7.37 13.86
C ARG A 172 0.99 6.75 15.04
N LEU A 173 2.16 6.15 14.80
CA LEU A 173 3.10 5.72 15.81
C LEU A 173 4.38 6.55 15.66
N TRP A 174 4.85 7.08 16.78
CA TRP A 174 6.14 7.73 16.93
C TRP A 174 6.83 7.12 18.14
N ARG A 175 7.96 6.43 17.93
CA ARG A 175 8.73 5.78 19.01
C ARG A 175 7.88 4.90 19.93
N SER A 176 6.97 4.11 19.35
CA SER A 176 5.99 3.33 20.10
C SER A 176 6.16 1.84 19.79
N ASP A 177 7.24 1.27 20.35
CA ASP A 177 7.59 -0.14 20.18
C ASP A 177 6.51 -1.11 20.67
N ARG A 178 6.48 -2.30 20.08
CA ARG A 178 5.64 -3.44 20.45
C ARG A 178 4.14 -3.12 20.45
N ALA A 179 3.74 -2.12 19.67
CA ALA A 179 2.33 -1.82 19.49
C ALA A 179 1.64 -2.87 18.61
N LEU A 180 0.36 -3.10 18.90
CA LEU A 180 -0.53 -3.96 18.12
C LEU A 180 -1.63 -3.13 17.49
N ILE A 181 -1.65 -3.06 16.16
CA ILE A 181 -2.67 -2.36 15.39
C ILE A 181 -3.50 -3.42 14.69
N GLU A 182 -4.72 -3.69 15.18
CA GLU A 182 -5.52 -4.81 14.68
C GLU A 182 -6.99 -4.54 14.44
N ASN A 183 -7.52 -5.12 13.35
CA ASN A 183 -8.94 -5.07 13.00
C ASN A 183 -9.54 -3.64 12.93
N ASN A 184 -8.73 -2.62 12.63
CA ASN A 184 -9.20 -1.26 12.47
C ASN A 184 -9.63 -1.00 11.02
N HIS A 185 -10.58 -0.08 10.84
CA HIS A 185 -11.01 0.41 9.55
C HIS A 185 -10.65 1.90 9.41
N ILE A 186 -9.59 2.18 8.66
CA ILE A 186 -9.05 3.52 8.42
C ILE A 186 -9.50 3.96 7.03
N HIS A 187 -10.15 5.13 6.95
CA HIS A 187 -10.60 5.65 5.67
C HIS A 187 -10.54 7.17 5.60
N ASP A 188 -10.36 7.66 4.36
CA ASP A 188 -10.39 9.09 4.04
C ASP A 188 -9.40 9.93 4.87
N GLY A 189 -8.34 9.30 5.41
CA GLY A 189 -7.21 9.97 6.04
C GLY A 189 -6.12 10.30 5.02
N ARG A 190 -5.03 10.92 5.50
CA ARG A 190 -3.81 11.04 4.71
C ARG A 190 -3.05 9.72 4.71
N ASP A 191 -2.50 9.32 5.84
CA ASP A 191 -1.70 8.09 5.97
C ASP A 191 -2.08 7.28 7.21
N ALA A 192 -1.71 6.00 7.27
CA ALA A 192 -1.42 5.33 8.54
C ALA A 192 0.10 5.17 8.69
N VAL A 193 0.67 5.81 9.70
CA VAL A 193 2.11 6.07 9.81
C VAL A 193 2.72 5.30 10.98
N LEU A 194 3.82 4.60 10.72
CA LEU A 194 4.60 3.89 11.72
C LEU A 194 6.05 4.33 11.61
N TRP A 195 6.49 5.19 12.54
CA TRP A 195 7.81 5.79 12.51
C TRP A 195 8.62 5.47 13.76
N TYR A 196 9.91 5.18 13.56
CA TYR A 196 10.90 4.99 14.62
C TYR A 196 10.48 3.97 15.68
N SER A 197 9.79 2.90 15.28
CA SER A 197 9.19 1.93 16.21
C SER A 197 9.60 0.50 15.87
N GLN A 198 9.77 -0.35 16.87
CA GLN A 198 10.24 -1.74 16.69
C GLN A 198 9.22 -2.78 17.16
N GLY A 199 9.21 -3.96 16.54
CA GLY A 199 8.41 -5.10 17.00
C GLY A 199 6.91 -4.91 16.81
N ILE A 200 6.49 -4.20 15.76
CA ILE A 200 5.08 -3.84 15.53
C ILE A 200 4.36 -4.98 14.82
N THR A 201 3.10 -5.22 15.22
CA THR A 201 2.19 -6.10 14.49
C THR A 201 1.01 -5.30 13.95
N VAL A 202 0.82 -5.32 12.65
CA VAL A 202 -0.31 -4.71 11.94
C VAL A 202 -1.12 -5.83 11.29
N ARG A 203 -2.30 -6.16 11.85
CA ARG A 203 -3.07 -7.31 11.39
C ARG A 203 -4.56 -7.12 11.19
N GLY A 204 -5.10 -7.70 10.12
CA GLY A 204 -6.55 -7.74 9.90
C GLY A 204 -7.20 -6.37 9.63
N ASN A 205 -6.42 -5.32 9.42
CA ASN A 205 -6.91 -3.96 9.24
C ASN A 205 -7.37 -3.70 7.79
N THR A 206 -8.16 -2.65 7.62
CA THR A 206 -8.55 -2.12 6.32
C THR A 206 -8.14 -0.65 6.21
N ALA A 207 -7.39 -0.28 5.17
CA ALA A 207 -6.98 1.10 4.89
C ALA A 207 -7.39 1.49 3.46
N ILE A 208 -8.35 2.42 3.33
CA ILE A 208 -9.00 2.73 2.05
C ILE A 208 -9.11 4.25 1.80
N ARG A 209 -8.87 4.67 0.55
CA ARG A 209 -8.94 6.10 0.13
C ARG A 209 -8.00 7.03 0.92
N CYS A 210 -6.86 6.48 1.32
CA CYS A 210 -5.75 7.22 1.91
C CYS A 210 -4.71 7.56 0.83
N ARG A 211 -3.75 8.43 1.15
CA ARG A 211 -2.53 8.60 0.38
C ARG A 211 -1.66 7.35 0.52
N TYR A 212 -1.18 7.06 1.73
CA TYR A 212 -0.53 5.80 2.04
C TYR A 212 -1.45 4.96 2.92
N GLY A 213 -1.74 3.72 2.51
CA GLY A 213 -2.50 2.80 3.34
C GLY A 213 -1.74 2.46 4.63
N PHE A 214 -0.49 2.01 4.49
CA PHE A 214 0.48 1.91 5.59
C PHE A 214 1.83 2.48 5.14
N HIS A 215 2.39 3.37 5.94
CA HIS A 215 3.65 4.06 5.68
C HIS A 215 4.62 3.84 6.84
N LEU A 216 5.68 3.06 6.60
CA LEU A 216 6.68 2.70 7.58
C LEU A 216 8.00 3.41 7.26
N MET A 217 8.59 4.06 8.26
CA MET A 217 9.94 4.64 8.15
C MET A 217 10.73 4.34 9.42
N TYR A 218 11.98 3.89 9.28
CA TYR A 218 12.87 3.58 10.41
C TYR A 218 12.22 2.66 11.46
N SER A 219 11.45 1.67 11.01
CA SER A 219 10.68 0.80 11.89
C SER A 219 11.03 -0.65 11.65
N ASP A 220 11.68 -1.27 12.63
CA ASP A 220 12.29 -2.59 12.49
C ASP A 220 11.40 -3.70 13.05
N ASP A 221 11.61 -4.91 12.53
CA ASP A 221 10.99 -6.14 13.02
C ASP A 221 9.45 -6.02 13.04
N VAL A 222 8.89 -5.59 11.90
CA VAL A 222 7.45 -5.34 11.72
C VAL A 222 6.79 -6.46 10.92
N THR A 223 5.66 -6.94 11.43
CA THR A 223 4.78 -7.89 10.73
C THR A 223 3.52 -7.19 10.25
N LEU A 224 3.25 -7.24 8.94
CA LEU A 224 1.99 -6.85 8.32
C LEU A 224 1.29 -8.10 7.79
N GLU A 225 0.19 -8.50 8.42
CA GLU A 225 -0.53 -9.74 8.08
C GLU A 225 -2.04 -9.51 7.85
N ASP A 226 -2.63 -10.20 6.87
CA ASP A 226 -4.08 -10.23 6.66
C ASP A 226 -4.77 -8.85 6.52
N ASN A 227 -4.05 -7.83 6.06
CA ASN A 227 -4.61 -6.49 5.86
C ASN A 227 -5.18 -6.31 4.45
N GLU A 228 -6.21 -5.49 4.32
CA GLU A 228 -6.72 -5.01 3.04
C GLU A 228 -6.38 -3.53 2.85
N VAL A 229 -5.65 -3.23 1.78
CA VAL A 229 -5.16 -1.90 1.48
C VAL A 229 -5.53 -1.53 0.06
N ALA A 230 -6.61 -0.77 -0.08
CA ALA A 230 -7.26 -0.57 -1.37
C ALA A 230 -7.62 0.88 -1.70
N HIS A 231 -7.59 1.22 -2.99
CA HIS A 231 -7.97 2.55 -3.48
C HIS A 231 -7.13 3.69 -2.86
N ASN A 232 -5.88 3.43 -2.53
CA ASN A 232 -4.95 4.43 -2.02
C ASN A 232 -4.03 4.97 -3.13
N SER A 233 -3.29 6.05 -2.87
CA SER A 233 -2.20 6.47 -3.76
C SER A 233 -1.05 5.45 -3.75
N VAL A 234 -0.76 4.90 -2.57
CA VAL A 234 0.17 3.79 -2.35
C VAL A 234 -0.44 2.88 -1.29
N GLY A 235 -0.38 1.56 -1.52
CA GLY A 235 -0.86 0.58 -0.58
C GLY A 235 0.01 0.53 0.68
N ILE A 236 1.09 -0.24 0.62
CA ILE A 236 2.08 -0.33 1.71
C ILE A 236 3.40 0.25 1.23
N TYR A 237 4.02 1.12 2.01
CA TYR A 237 5.32 1.69 1.72
C TYR A 237 6.28 1.56 2.90
N ILE A 238 7.43 0.92 2.66
CA ILE A 238 8.46 0.65 3.67
C ILE A 238 9.72 1.41 3.32
N MET A 239 10.28 2.14 4.28
CA MET A 239 11.50 2.93 4.07
C MET A 239 12.49 2.73 5.22
N TYR A 240 13.77 2.52 4.89
CA TYR A 240 14.87 2.54 5.86
C TYR A 240 14.66 1.61 7.06
N SER A 241 14.15 0.41 6.81
CA SER A 241 13.64 -0.50 7.83
C SER A 241 14.14 -1.92 7.58
N ARG A 242 14.34 -2.71 8.63
CA ARG A 242 14.81 -4.11 8.51
C ARG A 242 13.93 -5.10 9.27
N GLY A 243 13.94 -6.37 8.83
CA GLY A 243 13.21 -7.44 9.51
C GLY A 243 11.71 -7.41 9.24
N ILE A 244 11.31 -7.15 7.99
CA ILE A 244 9.91 -6.91 7.64
C ILE A 244 9.28 -8.19 7.12
N THR A 245 8.15 -8.60 7.70
CA THR A 245 7.34 -9.70 7.18
C THR A 245 6.01 -9.15 6.69
N ILE A 246 5.73 -9.31 5.39
CA ILE A 246 4.46 -8.90 4.78
C ILE A 246 3.81 -10.16 4.23
N ARG A 247 2.72 -10.61 4.85
CA ARG A 247 2.05 -11.83 4.42
C ARG A 247 0.54 -11.78 4.37
N GLN A 248 -0.06 -12.49 3.41
CA GLN A 248 -1.52 -12.64 3.31
C GLN A 248 -2.28 -11.31 3.18
N ASN A 249 -1.62 -10.24 2.72
CA ASN A 249 -2.25 -8.94 2.51
C ASN A 249 -2.86 -8.82 1.11
N ARG A 250 -3.89 -7.98 1.00
CA ARG A 250 -4.58 -7.64 -0.25
C ARG A 250 -4.32 -6.18 -0.59
N MET A 251 -3.50 -5.93 -1.60
CA MET A 251 -3.16 -4.59 -2.09
C MET A 251 -3.84 -4.35 -3.44
N ILE A 252 -4.98 -3.66 -3.42
CA ILE A 252 -5.93 -3.68 -4.54
C ILE A 252 -6.20 -2.26 -5.04
N ARG A 253 -6.08 -2.05 -6.36
CA ARG A 253 -6.50 -0.79 -7.01
C ARG A 253 -5.87 0.47 -6.40
N ASN A 254 -4.61 0.37 -5.96
CA ASN A 254 -3.85 1.56 -5.56
C ASN A 254 -3.37 2.27 -6.84
N ARG A 255 -3.77 3.53 -7.01
CA ARG A 255 -3.67 4.28 -8.27
C ARG A 255 -3.29 5.74 -8.00
N GLY A 256 -2.82 6.44 -9.02
CA GLY A 256 -2.29 7.80 -8.92
C GLY A 256 -0.86 7.88 -9.44
N PRO A 257 -0.15 9.00 -9.25
CA PRO A 257 1.21 9.18 -9.75
C PRO A 257 2.19 8.11 -9.25
N SER A 258 2.06 7.66 -8.00
CA SER A 258 2.80 6.52 -7.45
C SER A 258 2.08 5.21 -7.76
N GLY A 259 0.87 5.00 -7.23
CA GLY A 259 0.00 3.86 -7.55
C GLY A 259 0.60 2.49 -7.23
N TYR A 260 1.41 2.38 -6.19
CA TYR A 260 2.08 1.12 -5.83
C TYR A 260 1.19 0.25 -4.95
N GLY A 261 1.15 -1.05 -5.17
CA GLY A 261 0.59 -2.02 -4.21
C GLY A 261 1.50 -2.12 -2.98
N LEU A 262 2.75 -2.49 -3.22
CA LEU A 262 3.85 -2.48 -2.25
C LEU A 262 5.01 -1.64 -2.80
N GLY A 263 5.63 -0.82 -1.96
CA GLY A 263 6.93 -0.24 -2.29
C GLY A 263 7.93 -0.41 -1.15
N LEU A 264 9.18 -0.66 -1.52
CA LEU A 264 10.31 -0.80 -0.61
C LEU A 264 11.41 0.18 -1.01
N LYS A 265 11.88 0.96 -0.04
CA LYS A 265 13.01 1.86 -0.20
C LYS A 265 14.06 1.58 0.87
N GLU A 266 15.25 1.18 0.46
CA GLU A 266 16.38 0.91 1.34
C GLU A 266 15.98 0.06 2.56
N ALA A 267 15.23 -1.02 2.31
CA ALA A 267 14.83 -1.99 3.32
C ALA A 267 15.76 -3.21 3.31
N ASP A 268 15.88 -3.93 4.42
CA ASP A 268 16.74 -5.13 4.56
C ASP A 268 16.01 -6.28 5.27
N ARG A 269 16.47 -7.53 5.09
CA ARG A 269 15.89 -8.73 5.73
C ARG A 269 14.35 -8.76 5.67
N PHE A 270 13.78 -8.71 4.46
CA PHE A 270 12.33 -8.73 4.29
C PHE A 270 11.85 -10.03 3.63
N THR A 271 10.67 -10.47 4.04
CA THR A 271 9.94 -11.60 3.45
C THR A 271 8.55 -11.13 3.06
N ILE A 272 8.23 -11.26 1.77
CA ILE A 272 6.96 -10.88 1.16
C ILE A 272 6.32 -12.16 0.65
N GLU A 273 5.28 -12.65 1.32
CA GLU A 273 4.71 -13.95 1.00
C GLU A 273 3.18 -14.04 1.00
N ASN A 274 2.62 -14.89 0.14
CA ASN A 274 1.16 -15.13 0.12
C ASN A 274 0.31 -13.86 -0.05
N ASN A 275 0.85 -12.78 -0.63
CA ASN A 275 0.11 -11.54 -0.84
C ASN A 275 -0.59 -11.51 -2.20
N LEU A 276 -1.68 -10.74 -2.27
CA LEU A 276 -2.43 -10.46 -3.49
C LEU A 276 -2.26 -8.99 -3.88
N MET A 277 -1.55 -8.72 -4.98
CA MET A 277 -1.24 -7.38 -5.48
C MET A 277 -1.90 -7.19 -6.84
N VAL A 278 -3.12 -6.62 -6.84
CA VAL A 278 -4.00 -6.64 -8.01
C VAL A 278 -4.44 -5.26 -8.46
N ALA A 279 -4.39 -5.03 -9.77
CA ALA A 279 -4.93 -3.85 -10.42
C ALA A 279 -4.38 -2.52 -9.86
N ASN A 280 -3.11 -2.51 -9.42
CA ASN A 280 -2.38 -1.31 -9.05
C ASN A 280 -1.69 -0.71 -10.30
N ARG A 281 -1.15 0.52 -10.20
CA ARG A 281 -0.26 1.04 -11.26
C ARG A 281 1.02 0.21 -11.31
N ALA A 282 1.67 -0.02 -10.17
CA ALA A 282 2.71 -1.02 -10.03
C ALA A 282 2.35 -2.00 -8.91
N GLY A 283 2.51 -3.30 -9.14
CA GLY A 283 2.31 -4.30 -8.09
C GLY A 283 3.32 -4.11 -6.96
N VAL A 284 4.61 -4.18 -7.30
CA VAL A 284 5.73 -3.92 -6.41
C VAL A 284 6.64 -2.84 -6.99
N TYR A 285 7.10 -1.92 -6.15
CA TYR A 285 8.14 -0.94 -6.45
C TYR A 285 9.38 -1.17 -5.56
N LEU A 286 10.56 -1.28 -6.16
CA LEU A 286 11.82 -1.55 -5.47
C LEU A 286 12.83 -0.42 -5.71
N ASP A 287 13.32 0.16 -4.63
CA ASP A 287 14.36 1.18 -4.60
C ASP A 287 15.42 0.78 -3.57
N GLY A 288 16.62 0.45 -4.03
CA GLY A 288 17.76 0.09 -3.16
C GLY A 288 17.46 -1.01 -2.12
N SER A 289 16.56 -1.95 -2.41
CA SER A 289 16.10 -2.97 -1.46
C SER A 289 16.34 -4.39 -2.02
N PRO A 290 17.10 -5.28 -1.35
CA PRO A 290 17.83 -5.05 -0.11
C PRO A 290 18.89 -3.96 -0.18
N PHE A 291 19.12 -3.27 0.94
CA PHE A 291 20.16 -2.24 1.03
C PHE A 291 21.55 -2.85 1.23
N SER A 292 21.71 -3.78 2.17
CA SER A 292 22.99 -4.43 2.49
C SER A 292 23.35 -5.57 1.52
N THR A 293 22.35 -6.20 0.89
CA THR A 293 22.48 -7.39 0.02
C THR A 293 23.11 -8.63 0.67
N GLN A 294 23.38 -8.61 1.98
CA GLN A 294 23.96 -9.76 2.71
C GLN A 294 22.97 -10.90 2.89
N VAL A 295 21.70 -10.53 3.09
CA VAL A 295 20.57 -11.45 3.17
C VAL A 295 19.64 -11.10 2.02
N PRO A 296 19.23 -12.08 1.19
CA PRO A 296 18.35 -11.79 0.09
C PRO A 296 16.98 -11.32 0.59
N GLY A 297 16.40 -10.37 -0.13
CA GLY A 297 14.99 -10.03 0.00
C GLY A 297 14.16 -11.14 -0.64
N VAL A 298 13.19 -11.70 0.08
CA VAL A 298 12.44 -12.87 -0.40
C VAL A 298 11.03 -12.47 -0.82
N PHE A 299 10.68 -12.81 -2.05
CA PHE A 299 9.31 -12.75 -2.57
C PHE A 299 8.88 -14.17 -2.93
N THR A 300 7.91 -14.72 -2.21
CA THR A 300 7.43 -16.06 -2.50
C THR A 300 5.94 -16.23 -2.40
N ARG A 301 5.34 -17.03 -3.27
CA ARG A 301 3.91 -17.34 -3.19
C ARG A 301 2.99 -16.12 -3.29
N ASN A 302 3.39 -15.05 -3.96
CA ASN A 302 2.53 -13.88 -4.19
C ASN A 302 1.81 -13.98 -5.53
N THR A 303 0.59 -13.46 -5.63
CA THR A 303 -0.06 -13.20 -6.92
C THR A 303 0.04 -11.71 -7.23
N ILE A 304 0.72 -11.40 -8.32
CA ILE A 304 0.92 -10.05 -8.85
C ILE A 304 0.23 -10.02 -10.20
N ALA A 305 -0.98 -9.43 -10.24
CA ALA A 305 -1.85 -9.58 -11.39
C ALA A 305 -2.57 -8.29 -11.83
N PHE A 306 -2.79 -8.15 -13.14
CA PHE A 306 -3.56 -7.06 -13.74
C PHE A 306 -3.06 -5.66 -13.39
N ASN A 307 -1.80 -5.51 -13.01
CA ASN A 307 -1.17 -4.21 -12.76
C ASN A 307 -0.71 -3.59 -14.08
N ASP A 308 -0.51 -2.27 -14.13
CA ASP A 308 0.12 -1.67 -15.32
C ASP A 308 1.58 -2.15 -15.44
N VAL A 309 2.25 -2.36 -14.30
CA VAL A 309 3.53 -3.05 -14.22
C VAL A 309 3.50 -4.01 -13.03
N GLY A 310 3.90 -5.28 -13.20
CA GLY A 310 3.98 -6.24 -12.10
C GLY A 310 5.03 -5.84 -11.07
N LEU A 311 6.30 -5.80 -11.48
CA LEU A 311 7.44 -5.33 -10.69
C LEU A 311 8.12 -4.13 -11.33
N THR A 312 8.41 -3.10 -10.55
CA THR A 312 9.15 -1.92 -10.99
C THR A 312 10.42 -1.77 -10.17
N PHE A 313 11.57 -1.73 -10.84
CA PHE A 313 12.88 -1.64 -10.20
C PHE A 313 13.56 -0.30 -10.51
N LEU A 314 14.29 0.27 -9.55
CA LEU A 314 15.37 1.19 -9.86
C LEU A 314 16.63 0.42 -10.31
N PRO A 315 17.49 0.99 -11.18
CA PRO A 315 18.55 0.25 -11.87
C PRO A 315 19.60 -0.43 -10.97
N ALA A 316 19.77 0.01 -9.72
CA ALA A 316 20.79 -0.50 -8.81
C ALA A 316 20.29 -1.63 -7.90
N VAL A 317 19.01 -2.00 -7.98
CA VAL A 317 18.40 -3.02 -7.12
C VAL A 317 18.95 -4.41 -7.47
N ARG A 318 19.43 -5.12 -6.46
CA ARG A 318 19.99 -6.48 -6.53
C ARG A 318 19.82 -7.17 -5.19
N GLY A 319 20.05 -8.48 -5.14
CA GLY A 319 19.93 -9.31 -3.94
C GLY A 319 18.50 -9.70 -3.60
N ASN A 320 17.57 -9.67 -4.56
CA ASN A 320 16.22 -10.22 -4.35
C ASN A 320 16.12 -11.62 -4.92
N ARG A 321 15.26 -12.44 -4.30
CA ARG A 321 14.86 -13.77 -4.77
C ARG A 321 13.35 -13.81 -4.94
N PHE A 322 12.91 -14.17 -6.14
CA PHE A 322 11.51 -14.36 -6.52
C PHE A 322 11.30 -15.82 -6.88
N THR A 323 10.52 -16.56 -6.10
CA THR A 323 10.19 -17.96 -6.38
C THR A 323 8.73 -18.26 -6.03
N LEU A 324 8.09 -19.16 -6.77
CA LEU A 324 6.69 -19.56 -6.55
C LEU A 324 5.70 -18.39 -6.64
N ASN A 325 6.00 -17.31 -7.34
CA ASN A 325 5.05 -16.21 -7.53
C ASN A 325 4.23 -16.43 -8.81
N ASN A 326 3.01 -15.88 -8.84
CA ASN A 326 2.16 -15.84 -10.02
C ASN A 326 2.18 -14.42 -10.61
N PHE A 327 2.77 -14.26 -11.78
CA PHE A 327 2.74 -13.03 -12.58
C PHE A 327 1.69 -13.16 -13.68
N ILE A 328 0.52 -12.56 -13.47
CA ILE A 328 -0.67 -12.81 -14.31
C ILE A 328 -1.15 -11.52 -14.96
N ASP A 329 -1.03 -11.44 -16.28
CA ASP A 329 -1.67 -10.43 -17.13
C ASP A 329 -1.43 -8.99 -16.64
N ASN A 330 -0.23 -8.73 -16.13
CA ASN A 330 0.24 -7.36 -16.00
C ASN A 330 0.54 -6.82 -17.41
N VAL A 331 0.32 -5.52 -17.64
CA VAL A 331 0.61 -4.93 -18.97
C VAL A 331 2.09 -5.08 -19.31
N GLU A 332 2.96 -4.90 -18.31
CA GLU A 332 4.38 -5.28 -18.34
C GLU A 332 4.67 -6.09 -17.08
N GLN A 333 5.27 -7.28 -17.20
CA GLN A 333 5.55 -8.11 -16.02
C GLN A 333 6.61 -7.47 -15.12
N VAL A 334 7.72 -6.99 -15.72
CA VAL A 334 8.85 -6.41 -15.00
C VAL A 334 9.44 -5.24 -15.77
N SER A 335 9.56 -4.08 -15.12
CA SER A 335 10.12 -2.84 -15.66
C SER A 335 11.32 -2.33 -14.86
N ILE A 336 12.25 -1.67 -15.55
CA ILE A 336 13.41 -0.98 -14.94
C ILE A 336 13.26 0.51 -15.23
N LEU A 337 13.14 1.35 -14.20
CA LEU A 337 13.07 2.81 -14.37
C LEU A 337 14.44 3.38 -14.71
N GLY A 338 14.77 3.38 -16.00
CA GLY A 338 16.03 3.89 -16.53
C GLY A 338 16.67 2.92 -17.50
N ARG A 339 18.00 2.89 -17.54
CA ARG A 339 18.78 1.89 -18.29
C ARG A 339 19.44 0.94 -17.31
N GLY A 340 19.52 -0.34 -17.66
CA GLY A 340 20.21 -1.34 -16.86
C GLY A 340 19.73 -2.75 -17.19
N SER A 341 20.23 -3.70 -16.39
CA SER A 341 19.74 -5.08 -16.33
C SER A 341 19.49 -5.41 -14.87
N LEU A 342 18.62 -6.37 -14.56
CA LEU A 342 18.35 -6.80 -13.19
C LEU A 342 19.37 -7.83 -12.68
N LYS A 343 20.60 -7.80 -13.23
CA LYS A 343 21.70 -8.68 -12.82
C LYS A 343 21.91 -8.60 -11.31
N GLY A 344 21.94 -9.77 -10.67
CA GLY A 344 22.04 -9.90 -9.21
C GLY A 344 20.69 -10.04 -8.50
N ASN A 345 19.57 -10.09 -9.21
CA ASN A 345 18.31 -10.62 -8.68
C ASN A 345 18.07 -12.02 -9.25
N GLU A 346 17.55 -12.90 -8.41
CA GLU A 346 17.22 -14.29 -8.71
C GLU A 346 15.71 -14.38 -8.99
N PHE A 347 15.32 -14.70 -10.23
CA PHE A 347 13.92 -15.01 -10.59
C PHE A 347 13.63 -16.50 -10.57
N TRP A 348 14.57 -17.28 -10.03
CA TRP A 348 14.45 -18.69 -9.75
C TRP A 348 15.54 -19.04 -8.74
N HIS A 349 15.36 -20.13 -8.02
CA HIS A 349 16.38 -20.64 -7.11
C HIS A 349 16.33 -22.17 -7.08
N GLU A 350 17.47 -22.80 -7.34
CA GLU A 350 17.57 -24.26 -7.45
C GLU A 350 16.57 -24.79 -8.49
N GLU A 351 15.59 -25.60 -8.09
CA GLU A 351 14.60 -26.19 -8.98
C GLU A 351 13.25 -25.44 -8.95
N THR A 352 13.23 -24.22 -8.41
CA THR A 352 11.99 -23.47 -8.17
C THR A 352 11.99 -22.11 -8.85
N GLY A 353 11.13 -21.94 -9.87
CA GLY A 353 10.91 -20.66 -10.56
C GLY A 353 9.55 -20.03 -10.24
N ASN A 354 9.02 -19.23 -11.16
CA ASN A 354 7.73 -18.54 -11.04
C ASN A 354 6.78 -18.92 -12.18
N TYR A 355 5.50 -18.66 -11.98
CA TYR A 355 4.51 -18.73 -13.05
C TYR A 355 4.39 -17.37 -13.76
N TRP A 356 4.47 -17.38 -15.09
CA TRP A 356 4.36 -16.20 -15.95
C TRP A 356 3.25 -16.44 -16.98
N SER A 357 2.21 -15.60 -17.01
CA SER A 357 1.10 -15.82 -17.97
C SER A 357 1.48 -15.59 -19.43
N ASP A 358 2.62 -14.93 -19.68
CA ASP A 358 3.23 -14.68 -20.98
C ASP A 358 4.36 -15.67 -21.32
N TYR A 359 4.59 -16.70 -20.51
CA TYR A 359 5.47 -17.81 -20.88
C TYR A 359 4.84 -18.65 -21.99
N LEU A 360 5.57 -18.82 -23.09
CA LEU A 360 5.12 -19.51 -24.31
C LEU A 360 5.82 -20.85 -24.55
N GLY A 361 6.61 -21.33 -23.59
CA GLY A 361 7.27 -22.62 -23.70
C GLY A 361 6.30 -23.79 -23.54
N TYR A 362 6.85 -24.99 -23.57
CA TYR A 362 6.12 -26.23 -23.36
C TYR A 362 6.87 -27.10 -22.35
N ASP A 363 6.15 -28.10 -21.87
CA ASP A 363 6.62 -29.09 -20.91
C ASP A 363 6.39 -30.48 -21.52
N GLN A 364 7.44 -31.03 -22.13
CA GLN A 364 7.43 -32.31 -22.81
C GLN A 364 7.52 -33.47 -21.83
N ASN A 365 8.24 -33.28 -20.71
CA ASN A 365 8.50 -34.33 -19.72
C ASN A 365 7.35 -34.46 -18.68
N GLN A 366 6.42 -33.50 -18.66
CA GLN A 366 5.23 -33.39 -17.80
C GLN A 366 5.53 -33.22 -16.30
N ASP A 367 6.66 -32.61 -15.95
CA ASP A 367 7.02 -32.33 -14.55
C ASP A 367 6.40 -31.03 -13.99
N GLY A 368 5.73 -30.24 -14.84
CA GLY A 368 5.10 -28.98 -14.48
C GLY A 368 6.02 -27.76 -14.56
N VAL A 369 7.26 -27.94 -14.99
CA VAL A 369 8.25 -26.91 -15.30
C VAL A 369 8.42 -26.83 -16.82
N GLY A 370 8.63 -25.63 -17.35
CA GLY A 370 8.86 -25.44 -18.78
C GLY A 370 10.26 -25.88 -19.20
N ASP A 371 10.38 -26.59 -20.33
CA ASP A 371 11.66 -27.07 -20.87
C ASP A 371 12.55 -25.94 -21.44
N PHE A 372 11.99 -24.74 -21.55
CA PHE A 372 12.71 -23.53 -21.99
C PHE A 372 12.75 -22.48 -20.90
N VAL A 373 13.87 -21.79 -20.80
CA VAL A 373 14.00 -20.60 -19.94
C VAL A 373 12.94 -19.55 -20.30
N HIS A 374 12.37 -18.90 -19.30
CA HIS A 374 11.57 -17.70 -19.49
C HIS A 374 12.48 -16.48 -19.41
N GLU A 375 12.37 -15.60 -20.39
CA GLU A 375 13.25 -14.44 -20.52
C GLU A 375 12.45 -13.24 -20.99
N SER A 376 12.62 -12.09 -20.33
CA SER A 376 11.92 -10.85 -20.68
C SER A 376 12.74 -10.03 -21.69
N TYR A 377 12.31 -10.07 -22.96
CA TYR A 377 13.00 -9.47 -24.12
C TYR A 377 12.09 -8.74 -25.12
N THR A 378 10.87 -8.36 -24.76
CA THR A 378 9.93 -7.86 -25.77
C THR A 378 10.52 -6.61 -26.46
N LEU A 379 10.68 -6.71 -27.78
CA LEU A 379 11.30 -5.67 -28.59
C LEU A 379 10.45 -4.39 -28.51
N PHE A 380 9.14 -4.56 -28.46
CA PHE A 380 8.17 -3.49 -28.31
C PHE A 380 8.30 -2.79 -26.96
N GLU A 381 8.47 -3.49 -25.84
CA GLU A 381 8.74 -2.84 -24.54
C GLU A 381 10.02 -2.00 -24.62
N SER A 382 11.10 -2.55 -25.20
CA SER A 382 12.35 -1.79 -25.36
C SER A 382 12.18 -0.51 -26.20
N LEU A 383 11.27 -0.53 -27.18
CA LEU A 383 10.90 0.65 -27.95
C LEU A 383 10.02 1.61 -27.15
N VAL A 384 9.06 1.11 -26.38
CA VAL A 384 8.20 1.91 -25.49
C VAL A 384 9.03 2.63 -24.43
N ASP A 385 10.05 1.98 -23.86
CA ASP A 385 10.96 2.57 -22.88
C ASP A 385 11.71 3.78 -23.47
N ARG A 386 12.13 3.70 -24.74
CA ARG A 386 12.80 4.81 -25.45
C ARG A 386 11.83 5.87 -25.95
N HIS A 387 10.62 5.46 -26.32
CA HIS A 387 9.60 6.28 -26.92
C HIS A 387 8.25 6.04 -26.24
N PRO A 388 7.99 6.68 -25.08
CA PRO A 388 6.77 6.44 -24.29
C PRO A 388 5.46 6.67 -25.07
N LYS A 389 5.49 7.46 -26.14
CA LYS A 389 4.35 7.68 -27.05
C LYS A 389 3.87 6.41 -27.76
N LEU A 390 4.74 5.40 -27.91
CA LEU A 390 4.39 4.11 -28.51
C LEU A 390 3.43 3.29 -27.65
N ARG A 391 3.21 3.65 -26.37
CA ARG A 391 2.18 3.02 -25.53
C ARG A 391 0.78 3.02 -26.15
N ILE A 392 0.48 3.94 -27.06
CA ILE A 392 -0.80 3.95 -27.80
C ILE A 392 -1.01 2.70 -28.68
N LEU A 393 0.07 1.98 -28.98
CA LEU A 393 0.05 0.77 -29.80
C LEU A 393 0.01 -0.52 -28.96
N LEU A 394 -0.06 -0.42 -27.62
CA LEU A 394 -0.26 -1.57 -26.74
C LEU A 394 -1.56 -2.30 -27.12
N PHE A 395 -1.49 -3.62 -27.15
CA PHE A 395 -2.53 -4.55 -27.57
C PHE A 395 -2.98 -4.40 -29.03
N SER A 396 -2.18 -3.73 -29.87
CA SER A 396 -2.47 -3.57 -31.30
C SER A 396 -1.80 -4.64 -32.16
N PRO A 397 -2.26 -4.86 -33.41
CA PRO A 397 -1.55 -5.72 -34.36
C PRO A 397 -0.12 -5.27 -34.66
N VAL A 398 0.22 -3.99 -34.43
CA VAL A 398 1.57 -3.46 -34.65
C VAL A 398 2.53 -3.99 -33.60
N GLU A 399 2.11 -4.05 -32.34
CA GLU A 399 2.90 -4.67 -31.26
C GLU A 399 3.20 -6.14 -31.60
N GLN A 400 2.17 -6.91 -31.98
CA GLN A 400 2.35 -8.32 -32.35
C GLN A 400 3.33 -8.51 -33.51
N ALA A 401 3.29 -7.63 -34.52
CA ALA A 401 4.22 -7.66 -35.64
C ALA A 401 5.66 -7.33 -35.22
N ILE A 402 5.85 -6.33 -34.34
CA ILE A 402 7.17 -5.99 -33.79
C ILE A 402 7.73 -7.14 -32.97
N GLU A 403 6.90 -7.76 -32.12
CA GLU A 403 7.29 -8.93 -31.33
C GLU A 403 7.66 -10.12 -32.20
N PHE A 404 6.90 -10.36 -33.29
CA PHE A 404 7.24 -11.40 -34.25
C PHE A 404 8.61 -11.14 -34.90
N VAL A 405 8.92 -9.90 -35.28
CA VAL A 405 10.24 -9.53 -35.84
C VAL A 405 11.35 -9.77 -34.82
N GLY A 406 11.14 -9.36 -33.56
CA GLY A 406 12.08 -9.62 -32.47
C GLY A 406 12.36 -11.12 -32.33
N ARG A 407 11.33 -11.97 -32.43
CA ARG A 407 11.49 -13.44 -32.40
C ARG A 407 12.15 -14.00 -33.65
N ALA A 408 11.84 -13.51 -34.84
CA ALA A 408 12.39 -14.04 -36.09
C ALA A 408 13.85 -13.63 -36.34
N VAL A 409 14.29 -12.48 -35.81
CA VAL A 409 15.61 -11.88 -36.12
C VAL A 409 16.41 -11.64 -34.83
N PRO A 410 17.29 -12.57 -34.41
CA PRO A 410 18.06 -12.42 -33.18
C PRO A 410 18.91 -11.14 -33.08
N ALA A 411 19.39 -10.62 -34.22
CA ALA A 411 20.27 -9.45 -34.27
C ALA A 411 19.61 -8.13 -33.80
N VAL A 412 18.28 -8.06 -33.76
CA VAL A 412 17.56 -6.87 -33.28
C VAL A 412 17.01 -7.04 -31.86
N ARG A 413 17.24 -8.20 -31.22
CA ARG A 413 16.74 -8.48 -29.87
C ARG A 413 17.50 -7.66 -28.83
N PRO A 414 16.79 -7.04 -27.86
CA PRO A 414 17.44 -6.43 -26.70
C PRO A 414 18.06 -7.49 -25.78
N GLU A 415 18.95 -7.06 -24.89
CA GLU A 415 19.42 -7.89 -23.77
C GLU A 415 18.27 -8.20 -22.79
N PRO A 416 18.31 -9.32 -22.04
CA PRO A 416 17.22 -9.70 -21.14
C PRO A 416 17.20 -8.74 -19.95
N LYS A 417 16.00 -8.34 -19.54
CA LYS A 417 15.84 -7.69 -18.23
C LYS A 417 16.15 -8.69 -17.11
N PHE A 418 15.64 -9.92 -17.24
CA PHE A 418 15.83 -11.04 -16.32
C PHE A 418 15.62 -12.39 -17.03
N ILE A 419 16.00 -13.48 -16.35
CA ILE A 419 15.85 -14.87 -16.78
C ILE A 419 15.30 -15.68 -15.60
N ASP A 420 14.31 -16.53 -15.86
CA ASP A 420 13.81 -17.60 -15.00
C ASP A 420 14.11 -18.94 -15.70
N GLU A 421 15.01 -19.76 -15.15
CA GLU A 421 15.46 -21.00 -15.80
C GLU A 421 14.49 -22.17 -15.62
N VAL A 422 13.57 -22.06 -14.65
CA VAL A 422 12.64 -23.13 -14.27
C VAL A 422 11.21 -22.57 -14.15
N PRO A 423 10.68 -21.97 -15.23
CA PRO A 423 9.36 -21.34 -15.20
C PRO A 423 8.27 -22.40 -14.98
N LEU A 424 7.30 -22.09 -14.13
CA LEU A 424 6.19 -22.99 -13.83
C LEU A 424 5.16 -22.96 -14.95
N MET A 425 4.64 -24.12 -15.34
CA MET A 425 3.61 -24.25 -16.39
C MET A 425 2.21 -23.84 -15.92
N ARG A 426 1.97 -23.82 -14.61
CA ARG A 426 0.67 -23.52 -14.01
C ARG A 426 0.82 -22.55 -12.85
N PRO A 427 -0.17 -21.67 -12.63
CA PRO A 427 -0.18 -20.83 -11.45
C PRO A 427 -0.26 -21.69 -10.21
N ILE A 428 0.47 -21.31 -9.17
CA ILE A 428 0.39 -21.97 -7.88
C ILE A 428 -0.86 -21.53 -7.12
N ALA A 429 -1.42 -22.42 -6.30
CA ALA A 429 -2.53 -22.07 -5.42
C ALA A 429 -2.03 -21.20 -4.25
N ILE A 430 -2.71 -20.07 -4.01
CA ILE A 430 -2.46 -19.20 -2.86
C ILE A 430 -3.61 -19.31 -1.88
N GLU A 431 -3.30 -19.56 -0.61
CA GLU A 431 -4.26 -19.48 0.49
C GLU A 431 -4.51 -18.02 0.84
N SER A 432 -5.50 -17.39 0.21
CA SER A 432 -5.96 -16.08 0.68
C SER A 432 -6.76 -16.28 1.96
N GLY A 433 -6.21 -15.92 3.13
CA GLY A 433 -6.74 -16.17 4.48
C GLY A 433 -8.13 -15.62 4.81
N ARG A 434 -8.80 -14.94 3.88
CA ARG A 434 -10.21 -14.56 3.98
C ARG A 434 -10.98 -15.12 2.79
N PRO A 435 -12.04 -15.95 2.99
CA PRO A 435 -12.94 -16.27 1.89
C PRO A 435 -13.48 -14.97 1.32
N ALA A 436 -13.46 -14.84 -0.01
CA ALA A 436 -14.08 -13.71 -0.68
C ALA A 436 -15.50 -13.54 -0.11
N GLN A 437 -15.77 -12.41 0.54
CA GLN A 437 -17.12 -12.05 0.97
C GLN A 437 -18.00 -12.23 -0.26
N GLN A 438 -18.94 -13.16 -0.17
CA GLN A 438 -19.65 -13.77 -1.29
C GLN A 438 -20.10 -12.66 -2.25
N ALA A 439 -19.34 -12.45 -3.33
CA ALA A 439 -19.61 -11.37 -4.27
C ALA A 439 -21.00 -11.63 -4.85
N ASP A 440 -21.87 -10.64 -4.76
CA ASP A 440 -23.28 -10.73 -5.08
C ASP A 440 -23.43 -11.26 -6.53
N ARG A 441 -23.71 -12.57 -6.66
CA ARG A 441 -23.64 -13.30 -7.94
C ARG A 441 -24.55 -12.67 -9.01
N VAL A 442 -25.62 -12.03 -8.56
CA VAL A 442 -26.60 -11.33 -9.40
C VAL A 442 -25.97 -10.13 -10.11
N GLY A 443 -25.17 -9.32 -9.39
CA GLY A 443 -24.51 -8.13 -9.93
C GLY A 443 -23.45 -8.45 -10.98
N MET A 444 -22.69 -9.54 -10.80
CA MET A 444 -21.70 -9.98 -11.79
C MET A 444 -22.36 -10.55 -13.06
N THR A 445 -23.46 -11.29 -12.91
CA THR A 445 -24.20 -11.86 -14.05
C THR A 445 -24.83 -10.77 -14.91
N LEU A 446 -25.39 -9.73 -14.28
CA LEU A 446 -25.93 -8.55 -14.97
C LEU A 446 -24.84 -7.76 -15.70
N THR A 447 -23.68 -7.58 -15.08
CA THR A 447 -22.54 -6.88 -15.71
C THR A 447 -21.99 -7.67 -16.91
N ALA A 448 -21.88 -8.99 -16.79
CA ALA A 448 -21.44 -9.86 -17.90
C ALA A 448 -22.44 -9.84 -19.07
N LEU A 449 -23.74 -9.91 -18.78
CA LEU A 449 -24.81 -9.78 -19.79
C LEU A 449 -24.80 -8.41 -20.47
N ALA A 450 -24.54 -7.33 -19.71
CA ALA A 450 -24.43 -5.99 -20.28
C ALA A 450 -23.21 -5.84 -21.21
N MET A 451 -22.06 -6.45 -20.88
CA MET A 451 -20.89 -6.44 -21.75
C MET A 451 -21.11 -7.25 -23.04
N VAL A 452 -21.77 -8.41 -22.95
CA VAL A 452 -22.14 -9.21 -24.13
C VAL A 452 -23.15 -8.47 -25.00
N GLY A 453 -24.15 -7.83 -24.39
CA GLY A 453 -25.15 -7.01 -25.09
C GLY A 453 -24.53 -5.78 -25.78
N GLY A 454 -23.59 -5.11 -25.11
CA GLY A 454 -22.86 -3.97 -25.69
C GLY A 454 -21.97 -4.38 -26.86
N GLY A 455 -21.28 -5.51 -26.77
CA GLY A 455 -20.47 -6.06 -27.86
C GLY A 455 -21.30 -6.45 -29.09
N LEU A 456 -22.48 -7.06 -28.89
CA LEU A 456 -23.42 -7.37 -29.98
C LEU A 456 -24.03 -6.12 -30.62
N GLY A 457 -24.33 -5.08 -29.83
CA GLY A 457 -24.84 -3.80 -30.34
C GLY A 457 -23.83 -3.09 -31.25
N LEU A 458 -22.55 -3.11 -30.86
CA LEU A 458 -21.45 -2.55 -31.67
C LEU A 458 -21.20 -3.36 -32.96
N ALA A 459 -21.37 -4.68 -32.93
CA ALA A 459 -21.24 -5.54 -34.11
C ALA A 459 -22.42 -5.37 -35.11
N LEU A 460 -23.60 -4.98 -34.63
CA LEU A 460 -24.76 -4.72 -35.49
C LEU A 460 -24.71 -3.33 -36.15
N LEU A 461 -24.07 -2.35 -35.50
CA LEU A 461 -23.87 -1.00 -36.02
C LEU A 461 -22.72 -0.88 -37.05
N SER A 462 -21.86 -1.90 -37.15
CA SER A 462 -20.69 -1.92 -38.06
C SER A 462 -20.95 -2.63 -39.40
N ARG A 463 -22.20 -2.96 -39.74
CA ARG A 463 -22.52 -3.53 -41.06
C ARG A 463 -22.23 -2.53 -42.18
N PRO A 464 -21.49 -2.91 -43.24
CA PRO A 464 -21.16 -1.99 -44.32
C PRO A 464 -22.43 -1.57 -45.07
N VAL A 465 -22.62 -0.26 -45.23
CA VAL A 465 -23.64 0.29 -46.13
C VAL A 465 -23.25 -0.09 -47.56
N GLU A 466 -24.03 -0.98 -48.18
CA GLU A 466 -23.90 -1.30 -49.61
C GLU A 466 -24.07 -0.02 -50.44
N ARG A 467 -22.96 0.48 -51.00
CA ARG A 467 -22.98 1.49 -52.05
C ARG A 467 -23.64 0.88 -53.28
N ARG A 468 -24.91 1.20 -53.51
CA ARG A 468 -25.56 0.99 -54.82
C ARG A 468 -24.75 1.70 -55.90
N ARG A 469 -24.01 0.93 -56.70
CA ARG A 469 -23.45 1.39 -57.99
C ARG A 469 -24.64 1.74 -58.90
N ARG A 470 -24.85 3.03 -59.17
CA ARG A 470 -25.66 3.48 -60.31
C ARG A 470 -24.87 3.17 -61.58
N THR A 471 -25.30 2.15 -62.31
CA THR A 471 -24.94 1.94 -63.71
C THR A 471 -25.67 2.98 -64.56
N SER A 472 -24.94 3.97 -65.08
CA SER A 472 -25.45 4.81 -66.17
C SER A 472 -25.27 4.04 -67.49
N ALA A 473 -26.38 3.48 -67.99
CA ALA A 473 -26.45 2.96 -69.34
C ALA A 473 -26.59 4.12 -70.32
N THR A 474 -25.74 4.09 -71.34
CA THR A 474 -25.82 4.87 -72.57
C THR A 474 -26.92 4.34 -73.48
N GLY A 475 -27.68 5.26 -74.09
CA GLY A 475 -28.65 5.07 -75.19
C GLY A 475 -29.60 6.27 -75.15
N GLY A 476 -29.74 7.14 -76.15
CA GLY A 476 -29.73 6.92 -77.60
C GLY A 476 -31.14 7.24 -78.11
N ASP A 477 -31.24 8.25 -78.99
CA ASP A 477 -32.37 8.64 -79.85
C ASP A 477 -33.55 9.44 -79.28
N ALA A 478 -33.51 10.76 -79.51
CA ALA A 478 -34.45 11.57 -80.33
C ALA A 478 -34.31 13.06 -80.00
#